data_AF-A0A8T4DKZ5-F1
#
_entry.id   AF-A0A8T4DKZ5-F1
#
_cell.length_a   1.000
_cell.length_b   1.000
_cell.length_c   1.000
_cell.angle_alpha   90.00
_cell.angle_beta   90.00
_cell.angle_gamma   90.00
#
_symmetry.space_group_name_H-M   'P 1'
#
loop_
_entity.id
_entity.type
_entity.pdbx_description
1 polymer ?
#
loop_
_entity_poly.entity_id
_entity_poly.type
_entity_poly.pdbx_seq_one_letter_code
_entity_poly.pdbx_strand_id
1 'polypeptide(L)'
;MWDDIEECFKSSPKRKEIASLFLVLGLSCRDDNKVYCQDIEVPTKKIADSMGIDRRVVHETVKDILGNERLRRIFTGLKPRAFLRDSAAALDWGVIEIDA
;
A
#
# COMPACT_ATOMS: atom_id res chain seq x y z
N MET A 1 10.90 0.41 10.55
CA MET A 1 9.63 0.44 9.78
C MET A 1 9.69 -0.58 8.66
N TRP A 2 10.66 -0.45 7.73
CA TRP A 2 10.92 -1.45 6.71
C TRP A 2 11.31 -2.81 7.29
N ASP A 3 12.14 -2.85 8.34
CA ASP A 3 12.50 -4.10 9.02
C ASP A 3 11.29 -4.88 9.54
N ASP A 4 10.25 -4.18 10.00
CA ASP A 4 9.05 -4.80 10.56
C ASP A 4 8.12 -5.35 9.47
N ILE A 5 8.05 -4.64 8.32
CA ILE A 5 7.37 -5.12 7.12
C ILE A 5 8.14 -6.32 6.56
N GLU A 6 9.47 -6.25 6.53
CA GLU A 6 10.32 -7.36 6.15
C GLU A 6 10.13 -8.55 7.07
N GLU A 7 10.05 -8.35 8.39
CA GLU A 7 9.86 -9.44 9.34
C GLU A 7 8.47 -10.08 9.21
N CYS A 8 7.41 -9.27 9.04
CA CYS A 8 6.06 -9.76 8.84
C CYS A 8 5.89 -10.53 7.52
N PHE A 9 6.62 -10.15 6.46
CA PHE A 9 6.51 -10.77 5.15
C PHE A 9 7.75 -11.57 4.73
N LYS A 10 8.64 -11.90 5.67
CA LYS A 10 9.90 -12.65 5.43
C LYS A 10 9.66 -13.98 4.74
N SER A 11 8.53 -14.62 5.03
CA SER A 11 8.12 -15.91 4.47
C SER A 11 7.39 -15.80 3.13
N SER A 12 7.06 -14.60 2.64
CA SER A 12 6.29 -14.41 1.41
C SER A 12 6.67 -13.13 0.64
N PRO A 13 7.62 -13.24 -0.32
CA PRO A 13 8.08 -12.11 -1.14
C PRO A 13 6.94 -11.37 -1.85
N LYS A 14 5.93 -12.11 -2.37
CA LYS A 14 4.77 -11.51 -3.03
C LYS A 14 3.91 -10.67 -2.09
N ARG A 15 3.72 -11.10 -0.84
CA ARG A 15 2.97 -10.31 0.15
C ARG A 15 3.72 -9.04 0.54
N LYS A 16 5.06 -9.11 0.61
CA LYS A 16 5.91 -7.93 0.78
C LYS A 16 5.72 -6.92 -0.35
N GLU A 17 5.74 -7.37 -1.61
CA GLU A 17 5.52 -6.49 -2.77
C GLU A 17 4.16 -5.78 -2.73
N ILE A 18 3.09 -6.49 -2.33
CA ILE A 18 1.74 -5.91 -2.18
C ILE A 18 1.72 -4.85 -1.08
N ALA A 19 2.30 -5.16 0.09
CA ALA A 19 2.37 -4.21 1.20
C ALA A 19 3.19 -2.95 0.84
N SER A 20 4.32 -3.13 0.14
CA SER A 20 5.12 -2.02 -0.38
C SER A 20 4.33 -1.17 -1.37
N LEU A 21 3.59 -1.78 -2.29
CA LEU A 21 2.74 -1.07 -3.25
C LEU A 21 1.72 -0.18 -2.52
N PHE A 22 1.07 -0.72 -1.49
CA PHE A 22 0.08 0.03 -0.71
C PHE A 22 0.72 1.23 0.02
N LEU A 23 1.92 1.07 0.57
CA LEU A 23 2.66 2.16 1.21
C LEU A 23 3.01 3.26 0.21
N VAL A 24 3.61 2.90 -0.92
CA VAL A 24 4.04 3.85 -1.97
C VAL A 24 2.85 4.63 -2.52
N LEU A 25 1.71 3.96 -2.75
CA LEU A 25 0.51 4.59 -3.27
C LEU A 25 -0.34 5.27 -2.19
N GLY A 26 -0.04 5.06 -0.92
CA GLY A 26 -0.87 5.50 0.21
C GLY A 26 -2.26 4.84 0.25
N LEU A 27 -2.37 3.60 -0.23
CA LEU A 27 -3.62 2.84 -0.16
C LEU A 27 -3.86 2.33 1.26
N SER A 28 -5.06 2.58 1.77
CA SER A 28 -5.45 2.14 3.11
C SER A 28 -6.14 0.79 3.11
N CYS A 29 -5.93 0.00 4.16
CA CYS A 29 -6.71 -1.20 4.44
C CYS A 29 -7.72 -0.88 5.55
N ARG A 30 -8.99 -1.22 5.39
CA ARG A 30 -10.04 -0.97 6.40
C ARG A 30 -10.56 -2.29 6.98
N ASP A 31 -11.28 -2.18 8.10
CA ASP A 31 -11.74 -3.33 8.91
C ASP A 31 -12.70 -4.29 8.18
N ASP A 32 -13.26 -3.87 7.05
CA ASP A 32 -14.04 -4.70 6.14
C ASP A 32 -13.18 -5.59 5.22
N ASN A 33 -11.86 -5.62 5.43
CA ASN A 33 -10.87 -6.36 4.64
C ASN A 33 -10.77 -5.89 3.18
N LYS A 34 -11.06 -4.60 2.95
CA LYS A 34 -10.94 -3.98 1.62
C LYS A 34 -9.86 -2.91 1.59
N VAL A 35 -9.46 -2.57 0.37
CA VAL A 35 -8.41 -1.59 0.06
C VAL A 35 -9.05 -0.32 -0.47
N TYR A 36 -8.54 0.83 -0.04
CA TYR A 36 -9.16 2.13 -0.28
C TYR A 36 -8.14 3.18 -0.74
N CYS A 37 -8.52 3.92 -1.78
CA CYS A 37 -7.91 5.18 -2.17
C CYS A 37 -8.83 6.30 -1.65
N GLN A 38 -8.51 6.86 -0.47
CA GLN A 38 -9.45 7.68 0.31
C GLN A 38 -10.78 6.95 0.53
N ASP A 39 -11.90 7.46 0.00
CA ASP A 39 -13.23 6.85 0.13
C ASP A 39 -13.62 5.99 -1.08
N ILE A 40 -12.69 5.81 -2.02
CA ILE A 40 -12.88 4.97 -3.20
C ILE A 40 -12.37 3.56 -2.89
N GLU A 41 -13.27 2.59 -2.86
CA GLU A 41 -12.90 1.18 -2.79
C GLU A 41 -12.12 0.79 -4.05
N VAL A 42 -10.92 0.23 -3.85
CA VAL A 42 -10.09 -0.32 -4.93
C VAL A 42 -10.31 -1.83 -4.98
N PRO A 43 -10.94 -2.37 -6.04
CA PRO A 43 -11.22 -3.79 -6.11
C PRO A 43 -9.94 -4.62 -6.08
N THR A 44 -9.87 -5.60 -5.19
CA THR A 44 -8.73 -6.52 -5.03
C THR A 44 -8.32 -7.17 -6.35
N LYS A 45 -9.30 -7.45 -7.24
CA LYS A 45 -9.03 -7.99 -8.58
C LYS A 45 -8.17 -7.05 -9.42
N LYS A 46 -8.42 -5.73 -9.39
CA LYS A 46 -7.65 -4.74 -10.17
C LYS A 46 -6.23 -4.59 -9.67
N ILE A 47 -6.03 -4.65 -8.35
CA ILE A 47 -4.70 -4.68 -7.74
C ILE A 47 -3.94 -5.93 -8.20
N ALA A 48 -4.59 -7.09 -8.12
CA ALA A 48 -4.01 -8.35 -8.54
C ALA A 48 -3.65 -8.39 -10.03
N ASP A 49 -4.55 -7.89 -10.89
CA ASP A 49 -4.32 -7.76 -12.33
C ASP A 49 -3.10 -6.86 -12.62
N SER A 50 -2.94 -5.73 -11.91
CA SER A 50 -1.77 -4.83 -12.09
C SER A 50 -0.44 -5.44 -11.68
N MET A 51 -0.45 -6.45 -10.82
CA MET A 51 0.74 -7.15 -10.34
C MET A 51 0.94 -8.53 -10.99
N GLY A 52 0.00 -8.98 -11.84
CA GLY A 52 0.06 -10.31 -12.45
C GLY A 52 -0.03 -11.47 -11.44
N ILE A 53 -0.79 -11.29 -10.35
CA ILE A 53 -0.93 -12.29 -9.28
C ILE A 53 -2.38 -12.73 -9.07
N ASP A 54 -2.58 -13.82 -8.34
CA ASP A 54 -3.92 -14.26 -7.92
C ASP A 54 -4.50 -13.28 -6.88
N ARG A 55 -5.74 -12.83 -7.09
CA ARG A 55 -6.47 -11.94 -6.17
C ARG A 55 -6.56 -12.45 -4.73
N ARG A 56 -6.50 -13.76 -4.51
CA ARG A 56 -6.49 -14.39 -3.19
C ARG A 56 -5.25 -13.98 -2.40
N VAL A 57 -4.10 -13.84 -3.06
CA VAL A 57 -2.85 -13.40 -2.41
C VAL A 57 -3.00 -11.99 -1.87
N VAL A 58 -3.65 -11.10 -2.63
CA VAL A 58 -3.93 -9.72 -2.17
C VAL A 58 -4.90 -9.75 -0.98
N HIS A 59 -5.96 -10.55 -1.05
CA HIS A 59 -6.91 -10.66 0.06
C HIS A 59 -6.28 -11.23 1.35
N GLU A 60 -5.44 -12.25 1.23
CA GLU A 60 -4.66 -12.79 2.35
C GLU A 60 -3.70 -11.76 2.92
N THR A 61 -3.03 -10.98 2.06
CA THR A 61 -2.13 -9.91 2.51
C THR A 61 -2.89 -8.85 3.32
N VAL A 62 -4.09 -8.44 2.88
CA VAL A 62 -4.92 -7.49 3.63
C VAL A 62 -5.30 -8.05 5.00
N LYS A 63 -5.64 -9.35 5.08
CA LYS A 63 -5.91 -10.02 6.36
C LYS A 63 -4.69 -10.05 7.27
N ASP A 64 -3.51 -10.36 6.73
CA ASP A 64 -2.26 -10.37 7.50
C ASP A 64 -1.95 -8.97 8.06
N ILE A 65 -2.13 -7.93 7.24
CA ILE A 65 -1.96 -6.52 7.63
C ILE A 65 -2.91 -6.16 8.78
N LEU A 66 -4.20 -6.49 8.64
CA LEU A 66 -5.21 -6.13 9.64
C LEU A 66 -5.11 -7.00 10.91
N GLY A 67 -4.58 -8.22 10.80
CA GLY A 67 -4.34 -9.12 11.93
C GLY A 67 -3.14 -8.72 12.80
N ASN A 68 -2.19 -7.96 12.24
CA ASN A 68 -1.05 -7.43 13.00
C ASN A 68 -1.34 -6.03 13.52
N GLU A 69 -1.34 -5.82 14.83
CA GLU A 69 -1.73 -4.54 15.44
C GLU A 69 -0.88 -3.35 14.95
N ARG A 70 0.42 -3.55 14.74
CA ARG A 70 1.34 -2.50 14.30
C ARG A 70 1.11 -2.15 12.82
N LEU A 71 0.99 -3.16 11.96
CA LEU A 71 0.67 -2.94 10.55
C LEU A 71 -0.72 -2.31 10.39
N ARG A 72 -1.72 -2.80 11.13
CA ARG A 72 -3.07 -2.21 11.11
C ARG A 72 -3.02 -0.72 11.40
N ARG A 73 -2.30 -0.26 12.44
CA ARG A 73 -2.16 1.18 12.75
C ARG A 73 -1.55 1.98 11.61
N ILE A 74 -0.56 1.43 10.91
CA ILE A 74 0.07 2.08 9.75
C ILE A 74 -0.90 2.12 8.56
N PHE A 75 -1.38 0.96 8.13
CA PHE A 75 -2.14 0.80 6.88
C PHE A 75 -3.57 1.34 6.95
N THR A 76 -4.20 1.41 8.12
CA THR A 76 -5.49 2.11 8.28
C THR A 76 -5.34 3.62 8.21
N GLY A 77 -4.16 4.15 8.56
CA GLY A 77 -3.86 5.57 8.57
C GLY A 77 -3.31 6.12 7.25
N LEU A 78 -2.99 5.25 6.28
CA LEU A 78 -2.46 5.67 4.99
C LEU A 78 -3.45 6.55 4.24
N LYS A 79 -2.93 7.61 3.61
CA LYS A 79 -3.71 8.49 2.76
C LYS A 79 -2.96 8.67 1.44
N PRO A 80 -3.62 8.44 0.30
CA PRO A 80 -2.99 8.65 -1.00
C PRO A 80 -2.77 10.16 -1.20
N ARG A 81 -1.61 10.51 -1.75
CA ARG A 81 -1.22 11.88 -2.08
C ARG A 81 -0.68 11.91 -3.51
N ALA A 82 -0.88 13.03 -4.20
CA ALA A 82 -0.30 13.20 -5.52
C ALA A 82 1.23 13.17 -5.43
N PHE A 83 1.86 12.32 -6.23
CA PHE A 83 3.30 12.34 -6.43
C PHE A 83 3.64 13.43 -7.43
N LEU A 84 4.26 14.50 -6.97
CA LEU A 84 4.41 15.72 -7.77
C LEU A 84 5.78 15.87 -8.42
N ARG A 85 6.75 15.02 -8.10
CA ARG A 85 8.13 15.11 -8.60
C ARG A 85 8.19 15.31 -10.11
N ASP A 86 7.50 14.47 -10.87
CA ASP A 86 7.56 14.48 -12.33
C ASP A 86 6.65 15.54 -12.96
N SER A 87 5.71 16.10 -12.20
CA SER A 87 4.81 17.17 -12.64
C SER A 87 5.25 18.57 -12.19
N ALA A 88 6.24 18.67 -11.30
CA ALA A 88 6.61 19.94 -10.67
C ALA A 88 7.17 20.96 -11.66
N ALA A 89 7.88 20.51 -12.70
CA ALA A 89 8.37 21.39 -13.76
C ALA A 89 7.22 22.09 -14.50
N ALA A 90 6.08 21.41 -14.70
CA ALA A 90 4.90 22.01 -15.32
C ALA A 90 4.15 22.99 -14.40
N LEU A 91 4.49 22.99 -13.10
CA LEU A 91 3.90 23.86 -12.08
C LEU A 91 4.85 24.99 -11.66
N ASP A 92 6.05 25.07 -12.24
CA ASP A 92 7.13 25.97 -11.81
C ASP A 92 7.52 25.79 -10.32
N TRP A 93 7.42 24.56 -9.81
CA TRP A 93 7.71 24.25 -8.40
C TRP A 93 9.10 23.64 -8.21
N GLY A 94 9.75 24.02 -7.11
CA GLY A 94 10.86 23.24 -6.54
C GLY A 94 10.32 22.05 -5.73
N VAL A 95 10.97 20.89 -5.83
CA VAL A 95 10.55 19.66 -5.14
C VAL A 95 11.56 19.28 -4.08
N ILE A 96 11.07 18.93 -2.89
CA ILE A 96 11.83 18.21 -1.87
C ILE A 96 11.10 16.90 -1.63
N GLU A 97 11.78 15.80 -1.91
CA GLU A 97 11.30 14.44 -1.69
C GLU A 97 11.99 13.88 -0.45
N ILE A 98 11.23 13.19 0.41
CA ILE A 98 11.72 12.53 1.61
C ILE A 98 11.27 11.07 1.51
N ASP A 99 12.24 10.19 1.27
CA ASP A 99 12.03 8.75 1.28
C ASP A 99 12.34 8.16 2.66
N ALA A 100 11.69 7.04 2.97
CA ALA A 100 11.80 6.32 4.25
C ALA A 100 12.69 5.08 4.16
#